data_AF-A0A940YPH4-F1
#
_entry.id   AF-A0A940YPH4-F1
#
_cell.length_a   1.000
_cell.length_b   1.000
_cell.length_c   1.000
_cell.angle_alpha   90.00
_cell.angle_beta   90.00
_cell.angle_gamma   90.00
#
_symmetry.space_group_name_H-M   'P 1'
#
loop_
_entity.id
_entity.type
_entity.pdbx_description
1 polymer ?
#
loop_
_entity_poly.entity_id
_entity_poly.type
_entity_poly.pdbx_seq_one_letter_code
_entity_poly.pdbx_strand_id
1 'polypeptide(L)'
;AQTLARLGEPGADTGLRAATEALQAWVAEHRRDAPAWDALAASAQPLGQQVRALGALAEARWARGDVTGAVDRFRAAQQAARGTGAQGYQDAAIIESRLREAEAERRRLWIEQHGERVPDPG
;
A
#
# COMPACT_ATOMS: atom_id res chain seq x y z
N ALA A 1 -40.35 -9.11 -3.41
CA ALA A 1 -40.19 -7.68 -3.74
C ALA A 1 -39.34 -6.94 -2.68
N GLN A 2 -38.11 -7.39 -2.38
CA GLN A 2 -37.27 -6.75 -1.34
C GLN A 2 -35.75 -6.69 -1.64
N THR A 3 -35.27 -7.17 -2.80
CA THR A 3 -33.82 -7.41 -2.99
C THR A 3 -33.08 -6.29 -3.74
N LEU A 4 -33.75 -5.23 -4.19
CA LEU A 4 -33.14 -4.14 -4.98
C LEU A 4 -32.91 -2.84 -4.20
N ALA A 5 -33.24 -2.77 -2.91
CA ALA A 5 -33.28 -1.52 -2.15
C ALA A 5 -32.07 -1.30 -1.21
N ARG A 6 -30.97 -2.03 -1.39
CA ARG A 6 -29.68 -1.69 -0.75
C ARG A 6 -28.71 -1.07 -1.77
N LEU A 7 -29.26 -0.28 -2.70
CA LEU A 7 -28.50 0.66 -3.50
C LEU A 7 -27.79 1.58 -2.51
N GLY A 8 -26.46 1.59 -2.52
CA GLY A 8 -25.56 2.24 -1.56
C GLY A 8 -26.23 3.36 -0.76
N GLU A 9 -26.49 3.09 0.52
CA GLU A 9 -26.95 4.12 1.44
C GLU A 9 -25.92 5.26 1.39
N PRO A 10 -26.27 6.48 0.95
CA PRO A 10 -25.30 7.56 0.77
C PRO A 10 -24.52 7.84 2.07
N GLY A 11 -25.13 7.60 3.23
CA GLY A 11 -24.46 7.69 4.53
C GLY A 11 -23.40 6.62 4.80
N ALA A 12 -23.53 5.41 4.24
CA ALA A 12 -22.55 4.34 4.39
C ALA A 12 -21.27 4.65 3.59
N ASP A 13 -21.42 5.16 2.36
CA ASP A 13 -20.28 5.60 1.55
C ASP A 13 -19.57 6.81 2.15
N THR A 14 -20.32 7.76 2.73
CA THR A 14 -19.75 8.89 3.48
C THR A 14 -18.96 8.40 4.69
N GLY A 15 -19.51 7.48 5.48
CA GLY A 15 -18.81 6.90 6.63
C GLY A 15 -17.54 6.15 6.24
N LEU A 16 -17.57 5.42 5.12
CA LEU A 16 -16.41 4.68 4.60
C LEU A 16 -15.30 5.60 4.10
N ARG A 17 -15.64 6.71 3.43
CA ARG A 17 -14.66 7.75 3.05
C ARG A 17 -14.04 8.39 4.28
N ALA A 18 -14.84 8.77 5.28
CA ALA A 18 -14.33 9.34 6.52
C ALA A 18 -13.39 8.38 7.28
N ALA A 19 -13.75 7.09 7.34
CA ALA A 19 -12.87 6.06 7.91
C ALA A 19 -11.56 5.92 7.12
N THR A 20 -11.63 5.96 5.78
CA THR A 20 -10.46 5.90 4.90
C THR A 20 -9.54 7.10 5.10
N GLU A 21 -10.07 8.30 5.23
CA GLU A 21 -9.32 9.53 5.52
C GLU A 21 -8.66 9.48 6.91
N ALA A 22 -9.39 9.03 7.93
CA ALA A 22 -8.84 8.85 9.28
C ALA A 22 -7.70 7.82 9.31
N LEU A 23 -7.88 6.68 8.62
CA LEU A 23 -6.82 5.68 8.47
C LEU A 23 -5.62 6.25 7.72
N GLN A 24 -5.84 7.03 6.65
CA GLN A 24 -4.76 7.68 5.90
C GLN A 24 -3.97 8.66 6.78
N ALA A 25 -4.63 9.43 7.65
CA ALA A 25 -3.96 10.30 8.61
C ALA A 25 -3.14 9.48 9.63
N TRP A 26 -3.75 8.43 10.20
CA TRP A 26 -3.09 7.57 11.19
C TRP A 26 -1.80 6.95 10.66
N VAL A 27 -1.85 6.32 9.48
CA VAL A 27 -0.70 5.60 8.91
C VAL A 27 0.43 6.52 8.44
N ALA A 28 0.13 7.81 8.19
CA ALA A 28 1.16 8.81 7.91
C ALA A 28 2.10 9.02 9.11
N GLU A 29 1.55 8.93 10.33
CA GLU A 29 2.28 9.06 11.60
C GLU A 29 2.77 7.69 12.11
N HIS A 30 2.03 6.62 11.84
CA HIS A 30 2.25 5.28 12.39
C HIS A 30 2.66 4.27 11.31
N ARG A 31 3.70 4.59 10.54
CA ARG A 31 4.10 3.82 9.35
C ARG A 31 4.38 2.32 9.61
N ARG A 32 4.73 1.92 10.83
CA ARG A 32 5.01 0.50 11.19
C ARG A 32 3.76 -0.29 11.59
N ASP A 33 2.59 0.34 11.64
CA ASP A 33 1.32 -0.31 11.98
C ASP A 33 0.76 -1.06 10.77
N ALA A 34 1.21 -2.30 10.58
CA ALA A 34 0.75 -3.14 9.47
C ALA A 34 -0.78 -3.39 9.48
N PRO A 35 -1.43 -3.66 10.63
CA PRO A 35 -2.89 -3.75 10.69
C PRO A 35 -3.62 -2.49 10.19
N ALA A 36 -3.14 -1.29 10.52
CA ALA A 36 -3.77 -0.06 10.02
C ALA A 36 -3.63 0.10 8.50
N TRP A 37 -2.49 -0.31 7.93
CA TRP A 37 -2.32 -0.36 6.48
C TRP A 37 -3.26 -1.36 5.81
N ASP A 38 -3.46 -2.55 6.38
CA ASP A 38 -4.44 -3.50 5.86
C ASP A 38 -5.88 -2.95 5.94
N ALA A 39 -6.22 -2.25 7.03
CA ALA A 39 -7.52 -1.61 7.17
C ALA A 39 -7.73 -0.52 6.12
N LEU A 40 -6.70 0.30 5.84
CA LEU A 40 -6.75 1.31 4.76
C LEU A 40 -6.94 0.66 3.40
N ALA A 41 -6.27 -0.46 3.14
CA ALA A 41 -6.49 -1.21 1.90
C ALA A 41 -7.93 -1.70 1.78
N ALA A 42 -8.47 -2.30 2.85
CA ALA A 42 -9.83 -2.83 2.89
C ALA A 42 -10.89 -1.73 2.71
N SER A 43 -10.67 -0.53 3.25
CA SER A 43 -11.61 0.59 3.10
C SER A 43 -11.53 1.27 1.72
N ALA A 44 -10.33 1.29 1.11
CA ALA A 44 -10.09 1.90 -0.20
C ALA A 44 -10.66 1.08 -1.38
N GLN A 45 -10.65 -0.25 -1.29
CA GLN A 45 -11.17 -1.15 -2.34
C GLN A 45 -12.62 -0.86 -2.76
N PRO A 46 -13.63 -0.85 -1.86
CA PRO A 46 -15.01 -0.58 -2.22
C PRO A 46 -15.25 0.86 -2.73
N LEU A 47 -14.34 1.80 -2.45
CA LEU A 47 -14.38 3.17 -2.97
C LEU A 47 -13.79 3.29 -4.39
N GLY A 48 -13.35 2.18 -4.99
CA GLY A 48 -12.69 2.17 -6.31
C GLY A 48 -11.27 2.75 -6.29
N GLN A 49 -10.67 2.95 -5.11
CA GLN A 49 -9.34 3.52 -4.94
C GLN A 49 -8.26 2.43 -5.07
N GLN A 50 -8.22 1.76 -6.22
CA GLN A 50 -7.39 0.56 -6.42
C GLN A 50 -5.89 0.79 -6.20
N VAL A 51 -5.34 1.91 -6.69
CA VAL A 51 -3.91 2.25 -6.53
C VAL A 51 -3.56 2.41 -5.06
N ARG A 52 -4.40 3.13 -4.30
CA ARG A 52 -4.27 3.28 -2.85
C ARG A 52 -4.31 1.96 -2.13
N ALA A 53 -5.27 1.11 -2.46
CA ALA A 53 -5.41 -0.17 -1.79
C ALA A 53 -4.19 -1.08 -2.03
N LEU A 54 -3.67 -1.13 -3.26
CA LEU A 54 -2.44 -1.87 -3.56
C LEU A 54 -1.22 -1.29 -2.85
N GLY A 55 -1.12 0.05 -2.77
CA GLY A 55 -0.09 0.75 -1.99
C GLY A 55 -0.13 0.38 -0.51
N ALA A 56 -1.29 0.47 0.11
CA ALA A 56 -1.47 0.13 1.51
C ALA A 56 -1.14 -1.35 1.80
N LEU A 57 -1.50 -2.28 0.91
CA LEU A 57 -1.07 -3.69 1.03
C LEU A 57 0.45 -3.87 0.90
N ALA A 58 1.11 -3.05 0.07
CA ALA A 58 2.57 -3.07 -0.04
C ALA A 58 3.21 -2.57 1.27
N GLU A 59 2.69 -1.48 1.82
CA GLU A 59 3.14 -0.91 3.11
C GLU A 59 2.96 -1.91 4.26
N ALA A 60 1.82 -2.59 4.33
CA ALA A 60 1.56 -3.60 5.35
C ALA A 60 2.59 -4.74 5.30
N ARG A 61 2.99 -5.18 4.10
CA ARG A 61 4.04 -6.19 3.93
C ARG A 61 5.40 -5.66 4.37
N TRP A 62 5.72 -4.42 3.98
CA TRP A 62 6.99 -3.83 4.35
C TRP A 62 7.11 -3.64 5.85
N ALA A 63 6.05 -3.18 6.53
CA ALA A 63 6.00 -3.06 7.98
C ALA A 63 6.17 -4.41 8.71
N ARG A 64 5.82 -5.53 8.05
CA ARG A 64 6.06 -6.91 8.53
C ARG A 64 7.45 -7.45 8.19
N GLY A 65 8.29 -6.69 7.50
CA GLY A 65 9.62 -7.11 7.05
C GLY A 65 9.65 -7.87 5.71
N ASP A 66 8.49 -8.10 5.06
CA ASP A 66 8.41 -8.70 3.73
C ASP A 66 8.68 -7.64 2.64
N VAL A 67 9.93 -7.19 2.55
CA VAL A 67 10.35 -6.16 1.59
C VAL A 67 10.18 -6.63 0.14
N THR A 68 10.41 -7.92 -0.14
CA THR A 68 10.23 -8.48 -1.49
C THR A 68 8.76 -8.42 -1.91
N GLY A 69 7.84 -8.92 -1.07
CA GLY A 69 6.42 -8.86 -1.36
C GLY A 69 5.87 -7.44 -1.37
N ALA A 70 6.45 -6.51 -0.61
CA ALA A 70 6.13 -5.09 -0.69
C ALA A 70 6.46 -4.51 -2.08
N VAL A 71 7.68 -4.73 -2.58
CA VAL A 71 8.10 -4.29 -3.93
C VAL A 71 7.15 -4.82 -5.02
N ASP A 72 6.76 -6.09 -4.93
CA ASP A 72 5.86 -6.70 -5.91
C ASP A 72 4.48 -6.01 -5.92
N ARG A 73 3.92 -5.70 -4.74
CA ARG A 73 2.66 -4.95 -4.65
C ARG A 73 2.80 -3.50 -5.10
N PHE A 74 3.89 -2.82 -4.77
CA PHE A 74 4.12 -1.45 -5.25
C PHE A 74 4.21 -1.40 -6.78
N ARG A 75 4.85 -2.40 -7.41
CA ARG A 75 4.87 -2.50 -8.88
C ARG A 75 3.48 -2.72 -9.46
N ALA A 76 2.65 -3.57 -8.83
CA ALA A 76 1.26 -3.74 -9.23
C ALA A 76 0.46 -2.43 -9.10
N ALA A 77 0.65 -1.68 -8.02
CA ALA A 77 0.05 -0.37 -7.82
C ALA A 77 0.48 0.64 -8.90
N GLN A 78 1.77 0.66 -9.26
CA GLN A 78 2.30 1.51 -10.33
C GLN A 78 1.70 1.16 -11.70
N GLN A 79 1.48 -0.12 -11.99
CA GLN A 79 0.80 -0.54 -13.21
C GLN A 79 -0.67 -0.09 -13.23
N ALA A 80 -1.39 -0.25 -12.11
CA ALA A 80 -2.78 0.22 -11.99
C ALA A 80 -2.90 1.74 -12.18
N ALA A 81 -1.91 2.51 -11.69
CA ALA A 81 -1.89 3.97 -11.79
C ALA A 81 -1.85 4.51 -13.23
N ARG A 82 -1.38 3.70 -14.20
CA ARG A 82 -1.35 4.10 -15.61
C ARG A 82 -2.74 4.33 -16.20
N GLY A 83 -3.79 3.77 -15.59
CA GLY A 83 -5.18 3.88 -16.05
C GLY A 83 -6.07 4.85 -15.26
N THR A 84 -5.58 5.47 -14.18
CA THR A 84 -6.44 6.17 -13.20
C THR A 84 -6.70 7.66 -13.47
N GLY A 85 -6.10 8.25 -14.51
CA GLY A 85 -6.27 9.67 -14.83
C GLY A 85 -5.87 10.61 -13.67
N ALA A 86 -6.42 11.83 -13.65
CA ALA A 86 -6.03 12.88 -12.68
C ALA A 86 -6.27 12.51 -11.20
N GLN A 87 -7.30 11.70 -10.92
CA GLN A 87 -7.65 11.28 -9.55
C GLN A 87 -6.59 10.35 -8.92
N GLY A 88 -5.83 9.63 -9.74
CA GLY A 88 -4.79 8.71 -9.27
C GLY A 88 -3.38 9.32 -9.19
N TYR A 89 -3.19 10.59 -9.59
CA TYR A 89 -1.84 11.17 -9.72
C TYR A 89 -1.11 11.26 -8.37
N GLN A 90 -1.81 11.69 -7.31
CA GLN A 90 -1.22 11.79 -5.97
C GLN A 90 -0.79 10.40 -5.46
N ASP A 91 -1.67 9.41 -5.56
CA ASP A 91 -1.35 8.05 -5.14
C ASP A 91 -0.21 7.50 -6.00
N ALA A 92 -0.19 7.76 -7.33
CA ALA A 92 0.89 7.32 -8.21
C ALA A 92 2.27 7.87 -7.80
N ALA A 93 2.36 9.16 -7.48
CA ALA A 93 3.60 9.79 -7.02
C ALA A 93 4.08 9.20 -5.68
N ILE A 94 3.15 8.91 -4.77
CA ILE A 94 3.45 8.23 -3.50
C ILE A 94 4.00 6.82 -3.78
N ILE A 95 3.31 6.03 -4.61
CA ILE A 95 3.75 4.67 -4.99
C ILE A 95 5.14 4.70 -5.59
N GLU A 96 5.43 5.66 -6.47
CA GLU A 96 6.74 5.77 -7.10
C GLU A 96 7.86 6.02 -6.08
N SER A 97 7.65 6.95 -5.15
CA SER A 97 8.62 7.21 -4.08
C SER A 97 8.84 5.99 -3.20
N ARG A 98 7.76 5.36 -2.73
CA ARG A 98 7.82 4.23 -1.81
C ARG A 98 8.40 2.98 -2.46
N LEU A 99 8.12 2.76 -3.75
CA LEU A 99 8.76 1.69 -4.53
C LEU A 99 10.28 1.85 -4.58
N ARG A 100 10.77 3.07 -4.85
CA ARG A 100 12.23 3.33 -4.86
C ARG A 100 12.87 3.03 -3.51
N GLU A 101 12.22 3.45 -2.43
CA GLU A 101 12.72 3.22 -1.07
C GLU A 101 12.72 1.71 -0.73
N ALA A 102 11.65 0.98 -1.06
CA ALA A 102 11.57 -0.47 -0.85
C ALA A 102 12.61 -1.24 -1.68
N GLU A 103 12.86 -0.82 -2.93
CA GLU A 103 13.90 -1.42 -3.76
C GLU A 103 15.31 -1.15 -3.23
N ALA A 104 15.56 0.04 -2.66
CA ALA A 104 16.82 0.35 -2.01
C ALA A 104 17.05 -0.52 -0.77
N GLU A 105 16.03 -0.66 0.07
CA GLU A 105 16.08 -1.54 1.25
C GLU A 105 16.30 -3.00 0.84
N ARG A 106 15.59 -3.49 -0.17
CA ARG A 106 15.80 -4.86 -0.68
C ARG A 106 17.23 -5.09 -1.15
N ARG A 107 17.83 -4.12 -1.87
CA ARG A 107 19.24 -4.20 -2.30
C ARG A 107 20.18 -4.21 -1.10
N ARG A 108 19.93 -3.38 -0.10
CA ARG A 108 20.71 -3.34 1.15
C ARG A 108 20.69 -4.69 1.86
N LEU A 109 19.50 -5.24 2.12
CA LEU A 109 19.34 -6.54 2.77
C LEU A 109 20.01 -7.67 1.98
N TRP A 110 19.93 -7.62 0.65
CA TRP A 110 20.63 -8.59 -0.20
C TRP A 110 22.15 -8.52 -0.01
N ILE A 111 22.73 -7.32 -0.02
CA ILE A 111 24.17 -7.10 0.20
C ILE A 111 24.57 -7.56 1.60
N GLU A 112 23.81 -7.22 2.65
CA GLU A 112 24.11 -7.65 4.02
C GLU A 112 24.13 -9.19 4.12
N GLN A 113 23.10 -9.87 3.59
CA GLN A 113 23.02 -11.33 3.62
C GLN A 113 24.08 -12.06 2.78
N HIS A 114 24.52 -11.46 1.66
CA HIS A 114 25.47 -12.10 0.72
C HIS A 114 26.92 -11.61 0.87
N GLY A 115 27.13 -10.44 1.45
CA GLY A 115 28.44 -9.84 1.74
C GLY A 115 29.06 -10.36 3.05
N GLU A 116 28.24 -10.79 4.00
CA GLU A 116 28.69 -11.46 5.24
C GLU A 116 29.27 -12.87 4.97
N ARG A 117 29.10 -13.40 3.74
CA ARG A 117 29.56 -14.74 3.31
C ARG A 117 30.92 -14.78 2.61
N VAL A 118 31.78 -13.76 2.77
CA VAL A 118 33.18 -13.87 2.33
C VAL A 118 34.02 -14.40 3.52
N PRO A 119 34.47 -15.66 3.51
CA PRO A 119 35.31 -16.20 4.57
C PRO A 119 36.70 -15.56 4.48
N ASP A 120 37.29 -15.31 5.65
CA ASP A 120 38.67 -14.85 5.81
C ASP A 120 39.65 -15.73 4.98
N PRO A 121 40.41 -15.16 4.03
CA PRO A 121 41.47 -15.88 3.36
C PRO A 121 42.66 -15.97 4.32
N GLY A 122 42.62 -16.97 5.21
CA GLY A 122 43.75 -17.34 6.05
C GLY A 122 45.06 -17.50 5.28
#